data_AF-A0A914ENS6-F1
#
_entry.id   AF-A0A914ENS6-F1
#
_cell.length_a   1.000
_cell.length_b   1.000
_cell.length_c   1.000
_cell.angle_alpha   90.00
_cell.angle_beta   90.00
_cell.angle_gamma   90.00
#
_symmetry.space_group_name_H-M   'P 1'
#
loop_
_entity.id
_entity.type
_entity.pdbx_description
1 polymer ?
#
loop_
_entity_poly.entity_id
_entity_poly.type
_entity_poly.pdbx_seq_one_letter_code
_entity_poly.pdbx_strand_id
1 'polypeptide(L)'
;MDSYKIKDFHCDKIFVFDKPVGLKFAGQRIAEEKNKSKDDDSFAIVDLKVIADRFNEWKSYLPRVEPYYAVKCNDDLVILRTIANLGYGFECASKGEIDLILDNKLSSAEKIVYSHTIKTPSYLDHASKIGVKLMTFDNEEELEKIKEFHQNPELILRTLPNGPNATFGKKFGCDPVEEGPKLLEKAFEMGLTVVGISFHIGSANHNDICQAIKDAKNLFDFGTKIGHKMKLLDIGGGFPGYDEVGKLPFTKIASIIKPVLDEYFPESMGVKIISEPGKYFVASAVSVVVNIIASTKVKASRMIENPPNPNSEAYMYYVNDGHFGSFAGRLFENYRPIGEPLFDPKEPQKEYPCIIYGPTCDGKDKIE
;
A
#
# COMPACT_ATOMS: atom_id res chain seq x y z
N MET A 1 -3.01 -35.30 -15.12
CA MET A 1 -2.77 -33.94 -15.63
C MET A 1 -3.89 -33.09 -15.10
N ASP A 2 -3.62 -32.23 -14.13
CA ASP A 2 -4.61 -31.25 -13.68
C ASP A 2 -4.91 -30.31 -14.85
N SER A 3 -6.16 -30.26 -15.28
CA SER A 3 -6.61 -29.31 -16.29
C SER A 3 -6.58 -27.91 -15.71
N TYR A 4 -5.94 -26.96 -16.39
CA TYR A 4 -6.10 -25.54 -16.09
C TYR A 4 -6.67 -24.86 -17.32
N LYS A 5 -7.53 -23.86 -17.11
CA LYS A 5 -8.04 -23.00 -18.17
C LYS A 5 -7.26 -21.70 -18.11
N ILE A 6 -6.47 -21.44 -19.14
CA ILE A 6 -6.01 -20.09 -19.43
C ILE A 6 -7.25 -19.32 -19.85
N LYS A 7 -7.59 -18.27 -19.10
CA LYS A 7 -8.56 -17.29 -19.56
C LYS A 7 -7.77 -16.05 -19.94
N ASP A 8 -7.73 -15.77 -21.23
CA ASP A 8 -7.20 -14.51 -21.73
C ASP A 8 -8.22 -13.41 -21.37
N PHE A 9 -7.95 -12.70 -20.29
CA PHE A 9 -8.53 -11.37 -20.11
C PHE A 9 -7.73 -10.44 -21.02
N HIS A 10 -8.38 -9.49 -21.68
CA HIS A 10 -7.91 -8.71 -22.84
C HIS A 10 -6.50 -8.08 -22.80
N CYS A 11 -5.75 -8.21 -21.71
CA CYS A 11 -4.36 -7.78 -21.52
C CYS A 11 -3.51 -8.71 -20.61
N ASP A 12 -4.09 -9.73 -19.93
CA ASP A 12 -3.45 -10.44 -18.82
C ASP A 12 -3.58 -11.97 -18.97
N LYS A 13 -2.46 -12.70 -18.85
CA LYS A 13 -2.47 -14.17 -18.78
C LYS A 13 -2.90 -14.61 -17.37
N ILE A 14 -4.20 -14.88 -17.18
CA ILE A 14 -4.73 -15.38 -15.91
C ILE A 14 -4.83 -16.91 -15.96
N PHE A 15 -4.14 -17.57 -15.03
CA PHE A 15 -4.22 -19.01 -14.83
C PHE A 15 -5.18 -19.32 -13.69
N VAL A 16 -6.26 -20.06 -13.99
CA VAL A 16 -7.20 -20.55 -12.98
C VAL A 16 -6.94 -22.03 -12.76
N PHE A 17 -6.61 -22.38 -11.53
CA PHE A 17 -6.38 -23.76 -11.11
C PHE A 17 -7.62 -24.32 -10.44
N ASP A 18 -8.05 -25.53 -10.84
CA ASP A 18 -9.22 -26.20 -10.27
C ASP A 18 -9.03 -26.60 -8.79
N LYS A 19 -7.78 -26.62 -8.31
CA LYS A 19 -7.39 -26.89 -6.92
C LYS A 19 -6.35 -25.86 -6.47
N PRO A 20 -6.25 -25.55 -5.15
CA PRO A 20 -5.16 -24.74 -4.62
C PRO A 20 -3.81 -25.33 -5.03
N VAL A 21 -2.95 -24.50 -5.63
CA VAL A 21 -1.57 -24.85 -5.95
C VAL A 21 -0.63 -23.95 -5.17
N GLY A 22 0.53 -24.49 -4.78
CA GLY A 22 1.56 -23.69 -4.11
C GLY A 22 2.25 -22.73 -5.08
N LEU A 23 2.67 -21.57 -4.58
CA LEU A 23 3.40 -20.55 -5.34
C LEU A 23 4.61 -21.13 -6.09
N LYS A 24 5.43 -21.95 -5.40
CA LYS A 24 6.62 -22.59 -5.98
C LYS A 24 6.27 -23.47 -7.17
N PHE A 25 5.20 -24.25 -7.08
CA PHE A 25 4.72 -25.08 -8.19
C PHE A 25 4.29 -24.23 -9.39
N ALA A 26 3.49 -23.17 -9.16
CA ALA A 26 3.07 -22.28 -10.23
C ALA A 26 4.29 -21.61 -10.92
N GLY A 27 5.24 -21.11 -10.13
CA GLY A 27 6.47 -20.52 -10.64
C GLY A 27 7.32 -21.51 -11.45
N GLN A 28 7.49 -22.74 -10.95
CA GLN A 28 8.22 -23.80 -11.68
C GLN A 28 7.58 -24.08 -13.05
N ARG A 29 6.25 -24.16 -13.12
CA ARG A 29 5.55 -24.41 -14.39
C ARG A 29 5.72 -23.27 -15.39
N ILE A 30 5.60 -22.03 -14.93
CA ILE A 30 5.80 -20.86 -15.81
C ILE A 30 7.26 -20.81 -16.28
N ALA A 31 8.22 -21.04 -15.38
CA ALA A 31 9.65 -21.09 -15.72
C ALA A 31 9.97 -22.23 -16.71
N GLU A 32 9.37 -23.42 -16.55
CA GLU A 32 9.52 -24.53 -17.49
C GLU A 32 9.02 -24.18 -18.91
N GLU A 33 7.89 -23.49 -19.03
CA GLU A 33 7.37 -23.04 -20.34
C GLU A 33 8.25 -21.94 -20.94
N LYS A 34 8.65 -20.95 -20.14
CA LYS A 34 9.58 -19.89 -20.57
C LYS A 34 10.93 -20.45 -21.04
N ASN A 35 11.46 -21.48 -20.36
CA ASN A 35 12.68 -22.18 -20.77
C ASN A 35 12.54 -22.84 -22.15
N LYS A 36 11.38 -23.41 -22.48
CA LYS A 36 11.14 -23.98 -23.82
C LYS A 36 11.14 -22.91 -24.91
N SER A 37 10.61 -21.73 -24.61
CA SER A 37 10.61 -20.59 -25.53
C SER A 37 11.90 -19.77 -25.51
N LYS A 38 12.89 -20.12 -24.66
CA LYS A 38 14.11 -19.33 -24.43
C LYS A 38 13.81 -17.88 -24.05
N ASP A 39 12.79 -17.70 -23.24
CA ASP A 39 12.40 -16.42 -22.67
C ASP A 39 13.00 -16.32 -21.27
N ASP A 40 14.05 -15.53 -21.14
CA ASP A 40 14.78 -15.39 -19.87
C ASP A 40 14.18 -14.33 -18.94
N ASP A 41 13.19 -13.54 -19.38
CA ASP A 41 12.68 -12.39 -18.64
C ASP A 41 12.13 -12.78 -17.25
N SER A 42 12.33 -11.92 -16.25
CA SER A 42 11.69 -12.10 -14.94
C SER A 42 10.17 -12.03 -15.08
N PHE A 43 9.46 -12.56 -14.08
CA PHE A 43 8.00 -12.47 -14.05
C PHE A 43 7.49 -12.41 -12.62
N ALA A 44 6.34 -11.76 -12.44
CA ALA A 44 5.61 -11.74 -11.18
C ALA A 44 4.48 -12.77 -11.20
N ILE A 45 4.18 -13.34 -10.03
CA ILE A 45 3.02 -14.16 -9.77
C ILE A 45 2.17 -13.42 -8.74
N VAL A 46 0.89 -13.23 -9.04
CA VAL A 46 -0.08 -12.62 -8.14
C VAL A 46 -1.09 -13.67 -7.69
N ASP A 47 -1.07 -14.03 -6.41
CA ASP A 47 -2.05 -14.90 -5.79
C ASP A 47 -3.29 -14.11 -5.34
N LEU A 48 -4.31 -14.08 -6.20
CA LEU A 48 -5.56 -13.37 -5.93
C LEU A 48 -6.33 -13.95 -4.73
N LYS A 49 -6.09 -15.22 -4.36
CA LYS A 49 -6.71 -15.82 -3.18
C LYS A 49 -6.18 -15.16 -1.91
N VAL A 50 -4.89 -14.83 -1.84
CA VAL A 50 -4.30 -14.12 -0.70
C VAL A 50 -4.98 -12.77 -0.51
N ILE A 51 -5.24 -12.02 -1.59
CA ILE A 51 -5.97 -10.74 -1.53
C ILE A 51 -7.38 -10.95 -0.96
N ALA A 52 -8.10 -11.97 -1.42
CA ALA A 52 -9.44 -12.31 -0.93
C ALA A 52 -9.44 -12.80 0.53
N ASP A 53 -8.40 -13.52 0.97
CA ASP A 53 -8.27 -13.95 2.36
C ASP A 53 -7.99 -12.75 3.28
N ARG A 54 -7.11 -11.82 2.87
CA ARG A 54 -6.86 -10.56 3.58
C ARG A 54 -8.12 -9.71 3.70
N PHE A 55 -8.96 -9.71 2.68
CA PHE A 55 -10.28 -9.09 2.75
C PHE A 55 -11.16 -9.67 3.85
N ASN A 56 -11.25 -11.00 3.92
CA ASN A 56 -12.07 -11.67 4.93
C ASN A 56 -11.51 -11.45 6.35
N GLU A 57 -10.18 -11.47 6.49
CA GLU A 57 -9.50 -11.13 7.73
C GLU A 57 -9.81 -9.69 8.16
N TRP A 58 -9.70 -8.71 7.25
CA TRP A 58 -10.06 -7.32 7.54
C TRP A 58 -11.47 -7.19 8.10
N LYS A 59 -12.46 -7.78 7.42
CA LYS A 59 -13.87 -7.74 7.88
C LYS A 59 -14.06 -8.40 9.24
N SER A 60 -13.32 -9.46 9.54
CA SER A 60 -13.41 -10.15 10.82
C SER A 60 -12.85 -9.31 11.97
N TYR A 61 -11.75 -8.58 11.74
CA TYR A 61 -11.04 -7.85 12.78
C TYR A 61 -11.49 -6.38 12.92
N LEU A 62 -11.88 -5.74 11.82
CA LEU A 62 -12.33 -4.34 11.75
C LEU A 62 -13.68 -4.22 10.98
N PRO A 63 -14.76 -4.86 11.45
CA PRO A 63 -16.04 -4.92 10.72
C PRO A 63 -16.70 -3.56 10.48
N ARG A 64 -16.37 -2.56 11.30
CA ARG A 64 -16.90 -1.19 11.23
C ARG A 64 -16.09 -0.26 10.30
N VAL A 65 -14.92 -0.71 9.84
CA VAL A 65 -13.98 0.12 9.06
C VAL A 65 -14.00 -0.35 7.61
N GLU A 66 -14.54 0.48 6.72
CA GLU A 66 -14.56 0.20 5.29
C GLU A 66 -13.21 0.57 4.65
N PRO A 67 -12.47 -0.38 4.08
CA PRO A 67 -11.21 -0.08 3.43
C PRO A 67 -11.43 0.53 2.03
N TYR A 68 -10.57 1.49 1.71
CA TYR A 68 -10.39 2.11 0.42
C TYR A 68 -8.96 1.78 -0.02
N TYR A 69 -8.81 0.95 -1.06
CA TYR A 69 -7.48 0.47 -1.44
C TYR A 69 -6.61 1.60 -1.96
N ALA A 70 -5.40 1.73 -1.41
CA ALA A 70 -4.43 2.72 -1.85
C ALA A 70 -3.80 2.32 -3.18
N VAL A 71 -4.28 2.91 -4.29
CA VAL A 71 -3.92 2.51 -5.67
C VAL A 71 -2.41 2.57 -5.90
N LYS A 72 -1.75 3.62 -5.39
CA LYS A 72 -0.29 3.79 -5.44
C LYS A 72 0.54 2.60 -4.94
N CYS A 73 -0.06 1.70 -4.14
CA CYS A 73 0.66 0.54 -3.60
C CYS A 73 0.94 -0.50 -4.68
N ASN A 74 -0.02 -0.75 -5.57
CA ASN A 74 0.12 -1.59 -6.75
C ASN A 74 -1.10 -1.34 -7.67
N ASP A 75 -0.87 -0.71 -8.81
CA ASP A 75 -1.90 -0.27 -9.75
C ASP A 75 -2.18 -1.28 -10.88
N ASP A 76 -1.69 -2.52 -10.74
CA ASP A 76 -2.00 -3.61 -11.66
C ASP A 76 -3.51 -3.84 -11.80
N LEU A 77 -4.01 -3.86 -13.04
CA LEU A 77 -5.44 -3.95 -13.33
C LEU A 77 -6.08 -5.25 -12.81
N VAL A 78 -5.35 -6.36 -12.73
CA VAL A 78 -5.89 -7.62 -12.18
C VAL A 78 -6.11 -7.48 -10.68
N ILE A 79 -5.18 -6.85 -9.96
CA ILE A 79 -5.32 -6.54 -8.53
C ILE A 79 -6.50 -5.59 -8.32
N LEU A 80 -6.55 -4.48 -9.06
CA LEU A 80 -7.61 -3.48 -8.91
C LEU A 80 -8.99 -4.07 -9.23
N ARG A 81 -9.12 -4.90 -10.28
CA ARG A 81 -10.36 -5.63 -10.58
C ARG A 81 -10.75 -6.61 -9.48
N THR A 82 -9.78 -7.29 -8.87
CA THR A 82 -10.05 -8.20 -7.75
C THR A 82 -10.61 -7.43 -6.56
N ILE A 83 -9.99 -6.31 -6.21
CA ILE A 83 -10.43 -5.43 -5.11
C ILE A 83 -11.82 -4.82 -5.40
N ALA A 84 -12.06 -4.37 -6.63
CA ALA A 84 -13.37 -3.86 -7.05
C ALA A 84 -14.50 -4.89 -6.88
N ASN A 85 -14.26 -6.14 -7.29
CA ASN A 85 -15.24 -7.23 -7.15
C ASN A 85 -15.52 -7.61 -5.69
N LEU A 86 -14.59 -7.31 -4.78
CA LEU A 86 -14.76 -7.49 -3.35
C LEU A 86 -15.61 -6.36 -2.71
N GLY A 87 -15.87 -5.26 -3.45
CA GLY A 87 -16.88 -4.25 -3.12
C GLY A 87 -16.37 -2.97 -2.45
N TYR A 88 -15.05 -2.78 -2.38
CA TYR A 88 -14.42 -1.66 -1.68
C TYR A 88 -14.22 -0.40 -2.52
N GLY A 89 -13.90 0.71 -1.85
CA GLY A 89 -13.52 1.96 -2.47
C GLY A 89 -12.05 2.00 -2.86
N PHE A 90 -11.64 3.12 -3.46
CA PHE A 90 -10.25 3.36 -3.84
C PHE A 90 -9.77 4.69 -3.26
N GLU A 91 -8.58 4.67 -2.67
CA GLU A 91 -7.82 5.87 -2.34
C GLU A 91 -6.92 6.19 -3.54
N CYS A 92 -7.05 7.40 -4.06
CA CYS A 92 -6.29 7.88 -5.22
C CYS A 92 -5.53 9.16 -4.83
N ALA A 93 -4.26 9.23 -5.21
CA ALA A 93 -3.38 10.36 -4.96
C ALA A 93 -3.13 11.22 -6.22
N SER A 94 -3.61 10.80 -7.40
CA SER A 94 -3.38 11.52 -8.65
C SER A 94 -4.55 11.41 -9.63
N LYS A 95 -4.59 12.32 -10.61
CA LYS A 95 -5.51 12.24 -11.77
C LYS A 95 -5.39 10.89 -12.49
N GLY A 96 -4.17 10.39 -12.69
CA GLY A 96 -3.93 9.14 -13.39
C GLY A 96 -4.57 7.94 -12.68
N GLU A 97 -4.49 7.89 -11.34
CA GLU A 97 -5.13 6.84 -10.55
C GLU A 97 -6.66 6.95 -10.60
N ILE A 98 -7.22 8.16 -10.51
CA ILE A 98 -8.67 8.37 -10.61
C ILE A 98 -9.18 7.91 -11.98
N ASP A 99 -8.52 8.32 -13.06
CA ASP A 99 -8.88 7.94 -14.43
C ASP A 99 -8.75 6.42 -14.61
N LEU A 100 -7.68 5.80 -14.09
CA LEU A 100 -7.48 4.34 -14.14
C LEU A 100 -8.69 3.59 -13.55
N ILE A 101 -9.19 4.03 -12.38
CA ILE A 101 -10.34 3.41 -11.72
C ILE A 101 -11.64 3.62 -12.51
N LEU A 102 -11.92 4.86 -12.95
CA LEU A 102 -13.19 5.20 -13.59
C LEU A 102 -13.28 4.72 -15.03
N ASP A 103 -12.22 4.86 -15.83
CA ASP A 103 -12.19 4.45 -17.24
C ASP A 103 -12.32 2.93 -17.38
N ASN A 104 -11.77 2.18 -16.42
CA ASN A 104 -11.92 0.72 -16.35
C ASN A 104 -13.19 0.27 -15.60
N LYS A 105 -14.04 1.21 -15.16
CA LYS A 105 -15.31 0.95 -14.46
C LYS A 105 -15.15 0.07 -13.22
N LEU A 106 -14.04 0.27 -12.49
CA LEU A 106 -13.72 -0.49 -11.29
C LEU A 106 -14.50 0.01 -10.07
N SER A 107 -14.88 1.28 -10.07
CA SER A 107 -15.70 1.87 -9.02
C SER A 107 -16.47 3.09 -9.52
N SER A 108 -17.36 3.64 -8.69
CA SER A 108 -18.00 4.93 -8.94
C SER A 108 -17.22 6.07 -8.29
N ALA A 109 -17.44 7.29 -8.77
CA ALA A 109 -16.77 8.47 -8.22
C ALA A 109 -17.07 8.71 -6.73
N GLU A 110 -18.24 8.28 -6.21
CA GLU A 110 -18.57 8.39 -4.78
C GLU A 110 -17.76 7.44 -3.88
N LYS A 111 -17.14 6.42 -4.47
CA LYS A 111 -16.28 5.45 -3.79
C LYS A 111 -14.78 5.74 -3.97
N ILE A 112 -14.43 6.95 -4.42
CA ILE A 112 -13.06 7.42 -4.52
C ILE A 112 -12.79 8.48 -3.44
N VAL A 113 -11.67 8.34 -2.73
CA VAL A 113 -11.10 9.37 -1.86
C VAL A 113 -9.89 9.96 -2.56
N TYR A 114 -9.91 11.26 -2.87
CA TYR A 114 -8.74 11.97 -3.39
C TYR A 114 -7.89 12.51 -2.22
N SER A 115 -7.00 11.66 -1.73
CA SER A 115 -6.28 11.75 -0.44
C SER A 115 -4.96 12.55 -0.46
N HIS A 116 -4.52 13.02 -1.63
CA HIS A 116 -3.32 13.85 -1.70
C HIS A 116 -3.66 15.25 -1.16
N THR A 117 -2.93 15.74 -0.16
CA THR A 117 -3.25 17.03 0.48
C THR A 117 -2.78 18.23 -0.32
N ILE A 118 -1.85 18.07 -1.27
CA ILE A 118 -1.34 19.16 -2.12
C ILE A 118 -1.68 18.90 -3.59
N LYS A 119 -2.83 19.36 -4.09
CA LYS A 119 -3.33 19.00 -5.42
C LYS A 119 -2.99 20.07 -6.47
N THR A 120 -2.76 19.60 -7.70
CA THR A 120 -2.58 20.47 -8.87
C THR A 120 -3.94 21.08 -9.27
N PRO A 121 -4.05 22.40 -9.51
CA PRO A 121 -5.31 23.06 -9.86
C PRO A 121 -6.09 22.42 -11.01
N SER A 122 -5.41 22.06 -12.11
CA SER A 122 -6.05 21.40 -13.26
C SER A 122 -6.60 20.00 -12.92
N TYR A 123 -6.05 19.34 -11.89
CA TYR A 123 -6.54 18.03 -11.45
C TYR A 123 -7.72 18.16 -10.48
N LEU A 124 -7.82 19.26 -9.73
CA LEU A 124 -9.00 19.62 -8.96
C LEU A 124 -10.20 19.91 -9.87
N ASP A 125 -10.00 20.71 -10.91
CA ASP A 125 -11.03 20.99 -11.92
C ASP A 125 -11.48 19.70 -12.64
N HIS A 126 -10.54 18.82 -12.96
CA HIS A 126 -10.86 17.48 -13.49
C HIS A 126 -11.74 16.68 -12.52
N ALA A 127 -11.31 16.52 -11.26
CA ALA A 127 -12.05 15.80 -10.22
C ALA A 127 -13.48 16.35 -10.05
N SER A 128 -13.63 17.68 -10.08
CA SER A 128 -14.92 18.37 -10.05
C SER A 128 -15.83 17.96 -11.21
N LYS A 129 -15.30 17.92 -12.44
CA LYS A 129 -16.06 17.58 -13.66
C LYS A 129 -16.53 16.12 -13.69
N ILE A 130 -15.73 15.20 -13.16
CA ILE A 130 -16.05 13.76 -13.13
C ILE A 130 -16.78 13.34 -11.86
N GLY A 131 -17.02 14.27 -10.93
CA GLY A 131 -17.83 14.06 -9.73
C GLY A 131 -17.11 13.41 -8.54
N VAL A 132 -15.77 13.42 -8.51
CA VAL A 132 -14.98 12.97 -7.35
C VAL A 132 -14.93 14.10 -6.32
N LYS A 133 -15.78 14.01 -5.29
CA LYS A 133 -16.01 15.10 -4.32
C LYS A 133 -15.17 14.99 -3.06
N LEU A 134 -14.93 13.77 -2.59
CA LEU A 134 -14.33 13.51 -1.29
C LEU A 134 -12.81 13.64 -1.38
N MET A 135 -12.24 14.63 -0.69
CA MET A 135 -10.81 14.93 -0.79
C MET A 135 -10.21 15.49 0.50
N THR A 136 -8.92 15.29 0.68
CA THR A 136 -8.21 15.74 1.87
C THR A 136 -7.58 17.13 1.70
N PHE A 137 -7.34 17.82 2.80
CA PHE A 137 -6.49 19.02 2.88
C PHE A 137 -5.78 19.07 4.25
N ASP A 138 -4.71 19.83 4.36
CA ASP A 138 -3.97 20.03 5.62
C ASP A 138 -3.38 21.45 5.79
N ASN A 139 -3.72 22.39 4.91
CA ASN A 139 -3.24 23.78 4.94
C ASN A 139 -4.25 24.74 4.30
N GLU A 140 -4.04 26.05 4.49
CA GLU A 140 -4.94 27.11 4.02
C GLU A 140 -4.87 27.31 2.51
N GLU A 141 -3.68 27.26 1.92
CA GLU A 141 -3.46 27.42 0.48
C GLU A 141 -4.19 26.33 -0.33
N GLU A 142 -4.31 25.13 0.23
CA GLU A 142 -5.10 24.06 -0.37
C GLU A 142 -6.61 24.36 -0.32
N LEU A 143 -7.12 24.96 0.76
CA LEU A 143 -8.52 25.41 0.83
C LEU A 143 -8.82 26.44 -0.25
N GLU A 144 -7.91 27.39 -0.48
CA GLU A 144 -8.04 28.42 -1.52
C GLU A 144 -8.13 27.79 -2.91
N LYS A 145 -7.20 26.88 -3.24
CA LYS A 145 -7.23 26.15 -4.52
C LYS A 145 -8.50 25.32 -4.68
N ILE A 146 -8.90 24.59 -3.65
CA ILE A 146 -10.12 23.76 -3.69
C ILE A 146 -11.34 24.64 -3.95
N LYS A 147 -11.45 25.79 -3.26
CA LYS A 147 -12.57 26.72 -3.42
C LYS A 147 -12.67 27.26 -4.85
N GLU A 148 -11.52 27.53 -5.47
CA GLU A 148 -11.45 28.06 -6.83
C GLU A 148 -11.78 27.01 -7.88
N PHE A 149 -11.25 25.79 -7.74
CA PHE A 149 -11.26 24.79 -8.82
C PHE A 149 -12.28 23.66 -8.65
N HIS A 150 -12.93 23.52 -7.48
CA HIS A 150 -13.91 22.45 -7.24
C HIS A 150 -15.27 22.98 -6.79
N GLN A 151 -16.34 22.61 -7.52
CA GLN A 151 -17.66 23.22 -7.32
C GLN A 151 -18.38 22.76 -6.05
N ASN A 152 -18.21 21.50 -5.67
CA ASN A 152 -18.92 20.92 -4.52
C ASN A 152 -18.05 19.87 -3.79
N PRO A 153 -16.93 20.28 -3.17
CA PRO A 153 -16.04 19.36 -2.48
C PRO A 153 -16.61 18.95 -1.12
N GLU A 154 -16.35 17.71 -0.72
CA GLU A 154 -16.51 17.25 0.65
C GLU A 154 -15.11 17.05 1.24
N LEU A 155 -14.75 17.85 2.26
CA LEU A 155 -13.38 17.93 2.73
C LEU A 155 -13.10 17.06 3.94
N ILE A 156 -11.94 16.43 3.94
CA ILE A 156 -11.40 15.68 5.08
C ILE A 156 -10.15 16.41 5.56
N LEU A 157 -10.14 16.91 6.80
CA LEU A 157 -8.94 17.52 7.38
C LEU A 157 -7.96 16.41 7.76
N ARG A 158 -6.75 16.42 7.18
CA ARG A 158 -5.70 15.46 7.51
C ARG A 158 -4.82 16.00 8.63
N THR A 159 -4.65 15.22 9.69
CA THR A 159 -3.76 15.55 10.81
C THR A 159 -2.50 14.69 10.79
N LEU A 160 -1.45 15.20 11.44
CA LEU A 160 -0.22 14.48 11.69
C LEU A 160 -0.29 13.83 13.09
N PRO A 161 -0.25 12.48 13.20
CA PRO A 161 -0.14 11.82 14.49
C PRO A 161 1.14 12.23 15.22
N ASN A 162 1.02 12.51 16.51
CA ASN A 162 2.15 12.73 17.39
C ASN A 162 2.93 11.42 17.59
N GLY A 163 4.22 11.38 17.20
CA GLY A 163 5.10 10.24 17.49
C GLY A 163 6.28 10.08 16.53
N PRO A 164 7.34 9.36 16.94
CA PRO A 164 8.54 9.15 16.12
C PRO A 164 8.31 8.26 14.88
N ASN A 165 7.16 7.57 14.81
CA ASN A 165 6.83 6.60 13.76
C ASN A 165 5.90 7.16 12.66
N ALA A 166 5.63 8.46 12.65
CA ALA A 166 4.82 9.10 11.60
C ALA A 166 5.45 8.86 10.22
N THR A 167 4.82 7.98 9.44
CA THR A 167 5.46 7.29 8.29
C THR A 167 5.65 8.17 7.06
N PHE A 168 5.00 9.35 7.02
CA PHE A 168 5.17 10.35 5.94
C PHE A 168 6.08 11.53 6.34
N GLY A 169 6.75 11.43 7.49
CA GLY A 169 7.53 12.54 8.04
C GLY A 169 6.67 13.77 8.35
N LYS A 170 7.28 14.96 8.34
CA LYS A 170 6.60 16.26 8.58
C LYS A 170 5.97 16.87 7.32
N LYS A 171 5.89 16.12 6.20
CA LYS A 171 5.45 16.67 4.91
C LYS A 171 3.94 16.91 4.87
N PHE A 172 3.16 16.04 5.50
CA PHE A 172 1.71 16.01 5.39
C PHE A 172 1.05 15.94 6.78
N GLY A 173 -0.14 16.51 6.86
CA GLY A 173 -0.95 16.57 8.07
C GLY A 173 -0.63 17.81 8.90
N CYS A 174 -1.67 18.49 9.35
CA CYS A 174 -1.55 19.62 10.27
C CYS A 174 -1.40 19.13 11.71
N ASP A 175 -0.89 20.00 12.58
CA ASP A 175 -0.94 19.78 14.03
C ASP A 175 -2.42 19.72 14.48
N PRO A 176 -2.84 18.66 15.20
CA PRO A 176 -4.24 18.49 15.56
C PRO A 176 -4.73 19.44 16.67
N VAL A 177 -3.82 20.11 17.39
CA VAL A 177 -4.15 20.96 18.54
C VAL A 177 -4.13 22.44 18.15
N GLU A 178 -3.10 22.89 17.44
CA GLU A 178 -2.83 24.30 17.16
C GLU A 178 -3.29 24.74 15.77
N GLU A 179 -3.18 23.87 14.75
CA GLU A 179 -3.47 24.20 13.35
C GLU A 179 -4.85 23.71 12.92
N GLY A 180 -5.21 22.48 13.30
CA GLY A 180 -6.48 21.86 12.93
C GLY A 180 -7.72 22.70 13.23
N PRO A 181 -7.88 23.27 14.44
CA PRO A 181 -9.03 24.12 14.74
C PRO A 181 -9.11 25.37 13.83
N LYS A 182 -7.97 26.03 13.57
CA LYS A 182 -7.90 27.23 12.72
C LYS A 182 -8.28 26.90 11.27
N LEU A 183 -7.84 25.74 10.78
CA LEU A 183 -8.20 25.26 9.45
C LEU A 183 -9.69 24.95 9.31
N LEU A 184 -10.31 24.40 10.36
CA LEU A 184 -11.76 24.16 10.39
C LEU A 184 -12.56 25.46 10.39
N GLU A 185 -12.13 26.46 11.16
CA GLU A 185 -12.70 27.81 11.17
C GLU A 185 -12.59 28.46 9.79
N LYS A 186 -11.39 28.46 9.21
CA LYS A 186 -11.14 29.03 7.88
C LYS A 186 -11.99 28.37 6.80
N ALA A 187 -12.08 27.03 6.79
CA ALA A 187 -12.92 26.31 5.84
C ALA A 187 -14.41 26.73 5.98
N PHE A 188 -14.89 26.91 7.21
CA PHE A 188 -16.24 27.39 7.49
C PHE A 188 -16.47 28.82 6.96
N GLU A 189 -15.55 29.74 7.24
CA GLU A 189 -15.59 31.13 6.75
C GLU A 189 -15.62 31.23 5.22
N MET A 190 -14.91 30.32 4.55
CA MET A 190 -14.89 30.22 3.08
C MET A 190 -16.15 29.54 2.50
N GLY A 191 -17.06 29.07 3.34
CA GLY A 191 -18.25 28.31 2.94
C GLY A 191 -17.91 26.94 2.32
N LEU A 192 -16.79 26.35 2.71
CA LEU A 192 -16.43 24.97 2.36
C LEU A 192 -16.99 24.01 3.43
N THR A 193 -17.41 22.81 3.01
CA THR A 193 -17.94 21.81 3.94
C THR A 193 -16.86 20.80 4.28
N VAL A 194 -16.46 20.75 5.55
CA VAL A 194 -15.66 19.66 6.10
C VAL A 194 -16.61 18.56 6.57
N VAL A 195 -16.32 17.32 6.20
CA VAL A 195 -17.13 16.14 6.50
C VAL A 195 -16.41 15.13 7.38
N GLY A 196 -15.10 15.29 7.61
CA GLY A 196 -14.37 14.33 8.40
C GLY A 196 -12.95 14.75 8.75
N ILE A 197 -12.32 13.88 9.54
CA ILE A 197 -10.92 13.96 9.93
C ILE A 197 -10.21 12.71 9.42
N SER A 198 -9.02 12.87 8.86
CA SER A 198 -8.13 11.76 8.54
C SER A 198 -6.80 11.86 9.27
N PHE A 199 -6.18 10.72 9.49
CA PHE A 199 -4.79 10.61 9.87
C PHE A 199 -4.23 9.32 9.31
N HIS A 200 -2.91 9.17 9.30
CA HIS A 200 -2.30 7.94 8.83
C HIS A 200 -1.58 7.22 9.96
N ILE A 201 -2.16 6.11 10.43
CA ILE A 201 -1.61 5.29 11.52
C ILE A 201 -0.15 4.94 11.25
N GLY A 202 0.18 4.46 10.05
CA GLY A 202 1.56 4.08 9.76
C GLY A 202 2.01 2.83 10.50
N SER A 203 3.32 2.65 10.71
CA SER A 203 3.86 1.58 11.58
C SER A 203 3.82 1.97 13.08
N ALA A 204 2.74 2.62 13.51
CA ALA A 204 2.59 3.18 14.85
C ALA A 204 2.43 2.12 15.95
N ASN A 205 2.86 2.50 17.16
CA ASN A 205 2.67 1.70 18.37
C ASN A 205 1.25 1.90 18.96
N HIS A 206 0.93 1.21 20.06
CA HIS A 206 -0.35 1.32 20.74
C HIS A 206 -0.75 2.76 21.10
N ASN A 207 0.15 3.51 21.74
CA ASN A 207 -0.15 4.84 22.26
C ASN A 207 -0.41 5.85 21.14
N ASP A 208 0.39 5.78 20.07
CA ASP A 208 0.28 6.64 18.90
C ASP A 208 -1.11 6.48 18.24
N ILE A 209 -1.60 5.23 18.09
CA ILE A 209 -2.94 4.94 17.54
C ILE A 209 -4.04 5.53 18.42
N CYS A 210 -3.98 5.27 19.73
CA CYS A 210 -4.99 5.75 20.68
C CYS A 210 -5.07 7.28 20.68
N GLN A 211 -3.91 7.94 20.68
CA GLN A 211 -3.82 9.41 20.68
C GLN A 211 -4.37 10.00 19.38
N ALA A 212 -4.03 9.43 18.21
CA ALA A 212 -4.52 9.91 16.93
C ALA A 212 -6.06 9.86 16.81
N ILE A 213 -6.69 8.76 17.27
CA ILE A 213 -8.17 8.66 17.29
C ILE A 213 -8.78 9.70 18.24
N LYS A 214 -8.17 9.91 19.41
CA LYS A 214 -8.63 10.91 20.38
C LYS A 214 -8.52 12.33 19.83
N ASP A 215 -7.40 12.66 19.19
CA ASP A 215 -7.17 13.96 18.55
C ASP A 215 -8.18 14.19 17.43
N ALA A 216 -8.42 13.17 16.60
CA ALA A 216 -9.45 13.22 15.57
C ALA A 216 -10.84 13.45 16.16
N LYS A 217 -11.18 12.83 17.30
CA LYS A 217 -12.45 13.06 17.99
C LYS A 217 -12.59 14.50 18.49
N ASN A 218 -11.54 15.09 19.07
CA ASN A 218 -11.58 16.48 19.52
C ASN A 218 -11.87 17.44 18.36
N LEU A 219 -11.20 17.25 17.21
CA LEU A 219 -11.44 18.03 16.00
C LEU A 219 -12.82 17.77 15.38
N PHE A 220 -13.29 16.52 15.44
CA PHE A 220 -14.62 16.14 14.97
C PHE A 220 -15.72 16.88 15.75
N ASP A 221 -15.59 16.93 17.08
CA ASP A 221 -16.53 17.63 17.95
C ASP A 221 -16.45 19.15 17.77
N PHE A 222 -15.23 19.69 17.61
CA PHE A 222 -15.03 21.11 17.32
C PHE A 222 -15.67 21.50 15.96
N GLY A 223 -15.38 20.74 14.90
CA GLY A 223 -15.95 20.94 13.57
C GLY A 223 -17.49 20.90 13.60
N THR A 224 -18.06 19.93 14.30
CA THR A 224 -19.52 19.82 14.50
C THR A 224 -20.08 21.05 15.21
N LYS A 225 -19.40 21.52 16.27
CA LYS A 225 -19.81 22.69 17.07
C LYS A 225 -19.85 23.98 16.24
N ILE A 226 -18.88 24.18 15.34
CA ILE A 226 -18.84 25.40 14.49
C ILE A 226 -19.77 25.31 13.27
N GLY A 227 -20.31 24.13 12.95
CA GLY A 227 -21.36 23.96 11.94
C GLY A 227 -20.99 23.08 10.75
N HIS A 228 -19.84 22.40 10.76
CA HIS A 228 -19.49 21.41 9.74
C HIS A 228 -20.35 20.14 9.86
N LYS A 229 -20.56 19.47 8.72
CA LYS A 229 -21.36 18.23 8.62
C LYS A 229 -20.48 17.01 8.82
N MET A 230 -19.84 16.92 9.99
CA MET A 230 -18.91 15.85 10.32
C MET A 230 -19.65 14.50 10.34
N LYS A 231 -19.24 13.58 9.46
CA LYS A 231 -19.87 12.26 9.24
C LYS A 231 -18.86 11.15 8.94
N LEU A 232 -17.58 11.48 8.78
CA LEU A 232 -16.53 10.56 8.33
C LEU A 232 -15.30 10.62 9.24
N LEU A 233 -14.79 9.46 9.60
CA LEU A 233 -13.44 9.29 10.16
C LEU A 233 -12.63 8.41 9.20
N ASP A 234 -11.43 8.84 8.85
CA ASP A 234 -10.50 8.04 8.07
C ASP A 234 -9.23 7.77 8.88
N ILE A 235 -8.97 6.49 9.17
CA ILE A 235 -7.82 6.08 9.97
C ILE A 235 -6.56 5.82 9.12
N GLY A 236 -6.63 6.09 7.82
CA GLY A 236 -5.51 5.98 6.87
C GLY A 236 -5.00 4.56 6.72
N GLY A 237 -3.73 4.41 6.35
CA GLY A 237 -3.07 3.12 6.11
C GLY A 237 -1.96 2.79 7.11
N GLY A 238 -0.97 2.00 6.66
CA GLY A 238 0.19 1.60 7.46
C GLY A 238 0.12 0.19 8.05
N PHE A 239 -0.99 -0.50 7.83
CA PHE A 239 -1.19 -1.89 8.23
C PHE A 239 -0.17 -2.82 7.54
N PRO A 240 0.46 -3.75 8.28
CA PRO A 240 1.47 -4.65 7.75
C PRO A 240 0.85 -5.68 6.80
N GLY A 241 1.49 -5.96 5.66
CA GLY A 241 1.05 -7.01 4.72
C GLY A 241 1.66 -8.40 4.96
N TYR A 242 2.58 -8.49 5.92
CA TYR A 242 3.26 -9.69 6.39
C TYR A 242 3.82 -9.43 7.81
N ASP A 243 4.18 -10.49 8.53
CA ASP A 243 4.75 -10.36 9.88
C ASP A 243 6.18 -9.81 9.80
N GLU A 244 6.32 -8.51 10.05
CA GLU A 244 7.60 -7.80 10.06
C GLU A 244 8.25 -7.85 11.44
N VAL A 245 9.52 -8.22 11.50
CA VAL A 245 10.31 -8.20 12.74
C VAL A 245 10.33 -6.77 13.31
N GLY A 246 9.92 -6.63 14.58
CA GLY A 246 9.90 -5.34 15.27
C GLY A 246 8.65 -4.50 15.01
N LYS A 247 7.68 -4.97 14.21
CA LYS A 247 6.38 -4.32 14.04
C LYS A 247 5.24 -5.16 14.61
N LEU A 248 4.14 -4.50 14.96
CA LEU A 248 2.93 -5.18 15.42
C LEU A 248 2.23 -5.86 14.24
N PRO A 249 1.77 -7.11 14.38
CA PRO A 249 0.96 -7.75 13.35
C PRO A 249 -0.43 -7.09 13.26
N PHE A 250 -1.09 -7.23 12.12
CA PHE A 250 -2.41 -6.62 11.86
C PHE A 250 -3.43 -6.92 12.96
N THR A 251 -3.51 -8.18 13.40
CA THR A 251 -4.47 -8.61 14.42
C THR A 251 -4.29 -7.89 15.76
N LYS A 252 -3.05 -7.53 16.12
CA LYS A 252 -2.76 -6.73 17.32
C LYS A 252 -3.15 -5.27 17.12
N ILE A 253 -2.84 -4.69 15.97
CA ILE A 253 -3.26 -3.32 15.63
C ILE A 253 -4.79 -3.21 15.69
N ALA A 254 -5.52 -4.15 15.06
CA ALA A 254 -6.97 -4.17 15.09
C ALA A 254 -7.55 -4.31 16.50
N SER A 255 -6.92 -5.14 17.35
CA SER A 255 -7.34 -5.29 18.76
C SER A 255 -7.17 -4.01 19.60
N ILE A 256 -6.33 -3.07 19.15
CA ILE A 256 -6.13 -1.76 19.77
C ILE A 256 -7.15 -0.76 19.22
N ILE A 257 -7.31 -0.71 17.90
CA ILE A 257 -8.21 0.24 17.23
C ILE A 257 -9.65 0.04 17.68
N LYS A 258 -10.13 -1.21 17.72
CA LYS A 258 -11.56 -1.51 17.97
C LYS A 258 -12.10 -0.88 19.27
N PRO A 259 -11.54 -1.13 20.47
CA PRO A 259 -12.07 -0.53 21.70
C PRO A 259 -11.98 1.00 21.69
N VAL A 260 -10.96 1.58 21.08
CA VAL A 260 -10.79 3.04 21.00
C VAL A 260 -11.85 3.65 20.08
N LEU A 261 -12.17 3.00 18.94
CA LEU A 261 -13.28 3.42 18.09
C LEU A 261 -14.63 3.27 18.79
N ASP A 262 -14.84 2.21 19.58
CA ASP A 262 -16.07 2.01 20.34
C ASP A 262 -16.24 3.11 21.43
N GLU A 263 -15.14 3.58 22.02
CA GLU A 263 -15.13 4.67 23.01
C GLU A 263 -15.39 6.05 22.38
N TYR A 264 -14.62 6.44 21.36
CA TYR A 264 -14.64 7.81 20.84
C TYR A 264 -15.63 8.02 19.67
N PHE A 265 -15.93 6.96 18.92
CA PHE A 265 -16.80 6.99 17.75
C PHE A 265 -17.80 5.82 17.79
N PRO A 266 -18.66 5.69 18.82
CA PRO A 266 -19.61 4.59 18.91
C PRO A 266 -20.59 4.56 17.72
N GLU A 267 -21.11 3.38 17.36
CA GLU A 267 -22.03 3.21 16.21
C GLU A 267 -23.27 4.10 16.30
N SER A 268 -23.73 4.43 17.50
CA SER A 268 -24.85 5.34 17.74
C SER A 268 -24.65 6.75 17.21
N MET A 269 -23.40 7.17 16.94
CA MET A 269 -23.10 8.44 16.29
C MET A 269 -23.39 8.43 14.78
N GLY A 270 -23.54 7.26 14.16
CA GLY A 270 -23.74 7.14 12.71
C GLY A 270 -22.55 7.60 11.86
N VAL A 271 -21.34 7.67 12.44
CA VAL A 271 -20.12 8.06 11.73
C VAL A 271 -19.66 6.92 10.83
N LYS A 272 -19.41 7.22 9.56
CA LYS A 272 -18.75 6.30 8.63
C LYS A 272 -17.26 6.25 8.97
N ILE A 273 -16.71 5.06 9.16
CA ILE A 273 -15.27 4.88 9.42
C ILE A 273 -14.65 4.19 8.21
N ILE A 274 -13.62 4.82 7.64
CA ILE A 274 -12.87 4.29 6.51
C ILE A 274 -11.38 4.16 6.86
N SER A 275 -10.64 3.50 5.98
CA SER A 275 -9.19 3.34 6.06
C SER A 275 -8.59 3.25 4.65
N GLU A 276 -7.30 3.54 4.51
CA GLU A 276 -6.56 3.56 3.24
C GLU A 276 -5.48 2.44 3.15
N PRO A 277 -5.80 1.14 3.36
CA PRO A 277 -4.79 0.08 3.32
C PRO A 277 -4.30 -0.18 1.89
N GLY A 278 -2.98 -0.08 1.69
CA GLY A 278 -2.30 -0.56 0.48
C GLY A 278 -1.60 -1.89 0.73
N LYS A 279 -0.42 -1.81 1.37
CA LYS A 279 0.51 -2.93 1.58
C LYS A 279 -0.15 -4.16 2.22
N TYR A 280 -1.08 -3.94 3.14
CA TYR A 280 -1.85 -5.00 3.81
C TYR A 280 -2.45 -6.02 2.84
N PHE A 281 -3.04 -5.56 1.73
CA PHE A 281 -3.74 -6.43 0.81
C PHE A 281 -2.84 -7.18 -0.18
N VAL A 282 -1.72 -6.57 -0.58
CA VAL A 282 -0.98 -7.04 -1.76
C VAL A 282 0.43 -7.55 -1.47
N ALA A 283 1.06 -7.19 -0.34
CA ALA A 283 2.47 -7.50 -0.13
C ALA A 283 2.78 -8.99 -0.07
N SER A 284 1.89 -9.80 0.54
CA SER A 284 2.03 -11.27 0.58
C SER A 284 1.40 -11.97 -0.62
N ALA A 285 0.71 -11.24 -1.50
CA ALA A 285 0.06 -11.78 -2.68
C ALA A 285 0.98 -11.79 -3.91
N VAL A 286 2.04 -10.98 -3.93
CA VAL A 286 2.94 -10.83 -5.08
C VAL A 286 4.26 -11.51 -4.79
N SER A 287 4.76 -12.27 -5.77
CA SER A 287 6.10 -12.86 -5.73
C SER A 287 6.79 -12.69 -7.07
N VAL A 288 8.08 -12.38 -7.03
CA VAL A 288 8.88 -12.14 -8.24
C VAL A 288 9.83 -13.29 -8.44
N VAL A 289 9.82 -13.86 -9.64
CA VAL A 289 10.74 -14.90 -10.07
C VAL A 289 11.76 -14.27 -11.00
N VAL A 290 13.03 -14.40 -10.64
CA VAL A 290 14.16 -13.87 -11.41
C VAL A 290 15.06 -14.99 -11.90
N ASN A 291 15.75 -14.74 -13.01
CA ASN A 291 16.72 -15.66 -13.57
C ASN A 291 18.14 -15.25 -13.18
N ILE A 292 18.99 -16.22 -12.85
CA ILE A 292 20.43 -16.00 -12.68
C ILE A 292 21.06 -15.93 -14.07
N ILE A 293 21.40 -14.72 -14.51
CA ILE A 293 21.97 -14.48 -15.84
C ILE A 293 23.50 -14.55 -15.86
N ALA A 294 24.15 -14.42 -14.70
CA ALA A 294 25.58 -14.66 -14.56
C ALA A 294 25.93 -15.09 -13.13
N SER A 295 27.05 -15.81 -13.00
CA SER A 295 27.63 -16.17 -11.71
C SER A 295 29.15 -16.10 -11.76
N THR A 296 29.77 -15.56 -10.73
CA THR A 296 31.23 -15.45 -10.63
C THR A 296 31.72 -15.98 -9.30
N LYS A 297 32.64 -16.96 -9.34
CA LYS A 297 33.37 -17.43 -8.16
C LYS A 297 34.43 -16.41 -7.76
N VAL A 298 34.45 -16.05 -6.49
CA VAL A 298 35.40 -15.09 -5.90
C VAL A 298 35.93 -15.60 -4.55
N LYS A 299 36.92 -14.92 -4.01
CA LYS A 299 37.35 -15.10 -2.61
C LYS A 299 36.40 -14.37 -1.68
N ALA A 300 36.12 -14.93 -0.50
CA ALA A 300 35.25 -14.31 0.51
C ALA A 300 35.70 -12.88 0.88
N SER A 301 37.02 -12.63 0.92
CA SER A 301 37.57 -11.29 1.22
C SER A 301 37.21 -10.19 0.22
N ARG A 302 36.71 -10.54 -0.98
CA ARG A 302 36.24 -9.56 -1.97
C ARG A 302 34.86 -9.00 -1.63
N MET A 303 34.07 -9.72 -0.83
CA MET A 303 32.64 -9.45 -0.63
C MET A 303 32.25 -9.23 0.82
N ILE A 304 32.94 -9.88 1.75
CA ILE A 304 32.64 -9.88 3.18
C ILE A 304 33.76 -9.12 3.88
N GLU A 305 33.38 -8.16 4.71
CA GLU A 305 34.33 -7.50 5.60
C GLU A 305 34.69 -8.45 6.75
N ASN A 306 35.99 -8.69 6.94
CA ASN A 306 36.53 -9.60 7.97
C ASN A 306 35.93 -11.03 7.95
N PRO A 307 36.02 -11.78 6.82
CA PRO A 307 35.50 -13.13 6.76
C PRO A 307 36.34 -14.08 7.65
N PRO A 308 35.74 -15.13 8.26
CA PRO A 308 36.48 -16.12 9.06
C PRO A 308 37.64 -16.78 8.29
N ASN A 309 37.49 -16.96 6.98
CA ASN A 309 38.57 -17.37 6.09
C ASN A 309 38.57 -16.49 4.82
N PRO A 310 39.51 -15.53 4.69
CA PRO A 310 39.60 -14.64 3.52
C PRO A 310 39.74 -15.33 2.17
N ASN A 311 40.31 -16.53 2.14
CA ASN A 311 40.56 -17.28 0.91
C ASN A 311 39.48 -18.33 0.60
N SER A 312 38.42 -18.43 1.42
CA SER A 312 37.32 -19.36 1.12
C SER A 312 36.55 -18.93 -0.12
N GLU A 313 35.91 -19.91 -0.75
CA GLU A 313 35.08 -19.69 -1.93
C GLU A 313 33.81 -18.94 -1.56
N ALA A 314 33.43 -17.99 -2.41
CA ALA A 314 32.18 -17.26 -2.32
C ALA A 314 31.69 -16.91 -3.74
N TYR A 315 30.41 -16.56 -3.89
CA TYR A 315 29.81 -16.36 -5.22
C TYR A 315 29.09 -15.01 -5.34
N MET A 316 29.27 -14.35 -6.49
CA MET A 316 28.44 -13.23 -6.92
C MET A 316 27.44 -13.77 -7.94
N TYR A 317 26.14 -13.61 -7.68
CA TYR A 317 25.08 -13.90 -8.63
C TYR A 317 24.52 -12.61 -9.19
N TYR A 318 24.23 -12.60 -10.49
CA TYR A 318 23.60 -11.47 -11.18
C TYR A 318 22.27 -11.96 -11.71
N VAL A 319 21.20 -11.25 -11.35
CA VAL A 319 19.83 -11.54 -11.78
C VAL A 319 19.34 -10.48 -12.75
N ASN A 320 18.28 -10.79 -13.48
CA ASN A 320 17.71 -9.92 -14.52
C ASN A 320 16.64 -8.92 -14.03
N ASP A 321 16.51 -8.74 -12.72
CA ASP A 321 15.70 -7.69 -12.09
C ASP A 321 16.42 -7.19 -10.83
N GLY A 322 16.23 -5.93 -10.46
CA GLY A 322 17.07 -5.28 -9.45
C GLY A 322 16.42 -4.06 -8.81
N HIS A 323 17.23 -3.20 -8.20
CA HIS A 323 16.78 -2.00 -7.49
C HIS A 323 16.04 -1.00 -8.38
N PHE A 324 16.25 -1.03 -9.69
CA PHE A 324 15.55 -0.16 -10.64
C PHE A 324 14.30 -0.82 -11.24
N GLY A 325 13.95 -2.02 -10.78
CA GLY A 325 12.72 -2.74 -11.10
C GLY A 325 12.02 -3.19 -9.83
N SER A 326 11.71 -4.48 -9.70
CA SER A 326 10.87 -4.98 -8.61
C SER A 326 11.48 -4.85 -7.22
N PHE A 327 12.80 -4.66 -7.11
CA PHE A 327 13.49 -4.51 -5.83
C PHE A 327 13.69 -3.04 -5.41
N ALA A 328 13.04 -2.09 -6.09
CA ALA A 328 13.11 -0.66 -5.74
C ALA A 328 12.77 -0.34 -4.29
N GLY A 329 11.91 -1.15 -3.65
CA GLY A 329 11.60 -1.03 -2.22
C GLY A 329 12.84 -1.06 -1.32
N ARG A 330 13.95 -1.69 -1.75
CA ARG A 330 15.23 -1.70 -1.01
C ARG A 330 15.91 -0.35 -0.90
N LEU A 331 15.60 0.58 -1.80
CA LEU A 331 16.17 1.92 -1.79
C LEU A 331 15.42 2.87 -0.85
N PHE A 332 14.14 2.60 -0.58
CA PHE A 332 13.24 3.53 0.12
C PHE A 332 12.76 3.00 1.47
N GLU A 333 12.74 1.69 1.66
CA GLU A 333 12.28 1.04 2.87
C GLU A 333 13.37 0.15 3.48
N ASN A 334 13.31 -0.06 4.80
CA ASN A 334 14.04 -1.13 5.48
C ASN A 334 13.41 -2.50 5.17
N TYR A 335 13.16 -2.76 3.89
CA TYR A 335 12.69 -4.02 3.37
C TYR A 335 13.89 -4.93 3.11
N ARG A 336 13.76 -6.23 3.42
CA ARG A 336 14.72 -7.26 3.03
C ARG A 336 13.94 -8.36 2.31
N PRO A 337 14.17 -8.58 1.00
CA PRO A 337 13.53 -9.69 0.31
C PRO A 337 13.99 -11.00 0.93
N ILE A 338 13.07 -11.96 0.97
CA ILE A 338 13.37 -13.34 1.34
C ILE A 338 13.18 -14.14 0.05
N GLY A 339 14.27 -14.72 -0.46
CA GLY A 339 14.27 -15.52 -1.66
C GLY A 339 14.63 -16.97 -1.37
N GLU A 340 14.10 -17.89 -2.18
CA GLU A 340 14.50 -19.29 -2.20
C GLU A 340 14.71 -19.76 -3.65
N PRO A 341 15.58 -20.75 -3.89
CA PRO A 341 15.69 -21.36 -5.21
C PRO A 341 14.36 -21.94 -5.67
N LEU A 342 13.92 -21.56 -6.87
CA LEU A 342 12.66 -22.03 -7.44
C LEU A 342 12.67 -23.55 -7.68
N PHE A 343 13.81 -24.10 -8.07
CA PHE A 343 14.00 -25.54 -8.28
C PHE A 343 14.82 -26.13 -7.14
N ASP A 344 14.33 -27.21 -6.55
CA ASP A 344 15.03 -27.90 -5.47
C ASP A 344 16.31 -28.56 -5.99
N PRO A 345 17.41 -28.48 -5.22
CA PRO A 345 18.62 -29.19 -5.59
C PRO A 345 18.37 -30.70 -5.52
N LYS A 346 18.91 -31.44 -6.49
CA LYS A 346 18.76 -32.90 -6.55
C LYS A 346 19.43 -33.63 -5.38
N GLU A 347 20.46 -33.01 -4.79
CA GLU A 347 21.22 -33.52 -3.66
C GLU A 347 21.61 -32.37 -2.72
N PRO A 348 21.84 -32.62 -1.42
CA PRO A 348 22.32 -31.60 -0.48
C PRO A 348 23.58 -30.91 -1.02
N GLN A 349 23.48 -29.60 -1.24
CA GLN A 349 24.60 -28.81 -1.76
C GLN A 349 25.39 -28.20 -0.62
N LYS A 350 26.69 -28.06 -0.84
CA LYS A 350 27.53 -27.25 0.04
C LYS A 350 27.09 -25.78 -0.07
N GLU A 351 26.89 -25.15 1.08
CA GLU A 351 26.56 -23.72 1.13
C GLU A 351 27.81 -22.85 1.01
N TYR A 352 27.62 -21.71 0.37
CA TYR A 352 28.67 -20.73 0.15
C TYR A 352 28.14 -19.33 0.46
N PRO A 353 28.97 -18.44 1.03
CA PRO A 353 28.62 -17.04 1.13
C PRO A 353 28.39 -16.47 -0.28
N CYS A 354 27.35 -15.67 -0.43
CA CYS A 354 27.04 -15.04 -1.70
C CYS A 354 26.49 -13.63 -1.56
N ILE A 355 26.53 -12.90 -2.67
CA ILE A 355 25.87 -11.60 -2.86
C ILE A 355 25.05 -11.70 -4.15
N ILE A 356 23.87 -11.09 -4.15
CA ILE A 356 22.98 -11.03 -5.32
C ILE A 356 22.93 -9.59 -5.83
N TYR A 357 23.24 -9.41 -7.12
CA TYR A 357 23.17 -8.14 -7.82
C TYR A 357 22.04 -8.13 -8.85
N GLY A 358 21.47 -6.96 -9.09
CA GLY A 358 20.59 -6.71 -10.23
C GLY A 358 21.37 -6.54 -11.54
N PRO A 359 20.66 -6.24 -12.65
CA PRO A 359 21.21 -6.27 -14.00
C PRO A 359 21.90 -4.96 -14.43
N THR A 360 21.81 -3.89 -13.63
CA THR A 360 22.27 -2.57 -14.08
C THR A 360 23.78 -2.38 -13.97
N CYS A 361 24.30 -1.35 -14.63
CA CYS A 361 25.70 -0.93 -14.52
C CYS A 361 26.02 -0.18 -13.20
N ASP A 362 25.06 -0.03 -12.29
CA ASP A 362 25.28 0.60 -10.99
C ASP A 362 25.77 -0.42 -9.97
N GLY A 363 26.97 -0.21 -9.41
CA GLY A 363 27.52 -1.08 -8.36
C GLY A 363 26.70 -1.13 -7.08
N LYS A 364 25.73 -0.21 -6.90
CA LYS A 364 24.76 -0.20 -5.79
C LYS A 364 23.49 -1.01 -6.07
N ASP A 365 23.35 -1.59 -7.27
CA ASP A 365 22.28 -2.54 -7.60
C ASP A 365 22.54 -3.90 -6.93
N LYS A 366 22.63 -3.89 -5.59
CA LYS A 366 22.92 -5.02 -4.73
C LYS A 366 21.68 -5.36 -3.91
N ILE A 367 21.00 -6.44 -4.28
CA ILE A 367 19.74 -6.88 -3.68
C ILE A 367 19.97 -7.40 -2.26
N GLU A 368 20.97 -8.28 -2.08
CA GLU A 368 21.31 -8.92 -0.80
C GLU A 368 22.83 -9.03 -0.58
#